data_AF-A0A4V0XED8-F1
#
_entry.id   AF-A0A4V0XED8-F1
#
_cell.length_a   1.000
_cell.length_b   1.000
_cell.length_c   1.000
_cell.angle_alpha   90.00
_cell.angle_beta   90.00
_cell.angle_gamma   90.00
#
_symmetry.space_group_name_H-M   'P 1'
#
loop_
_entity.id
_entity.type
_entity.pdbx_description
1 polymer ?
#
loop_
_entity_poly.entity_id
_entity_poly.type
_entity_poly.pdbx_seq_one_letter_code
_entity_poly.pdbx_strand_id
1 'polypeptide(L)'
;MPVNIAALKTFAPAMRRQLIEAVGRKLDLLLHQASADTLTTAAGPIEELRQQQAHNRQELLEQVASSWFNRLAALRYLDARLWHPSSARVLMLQTESEIQPEVLKLLRSGSLPAELQPH
;
A
#
# COMPACT_ATOMS: atom_id res chain seq x y z
N MET A 1 -10.75 -3.77 -25.73
CA MET A 1 -10.28 -5.08 -25.21
C MET A 1 -11.34 -5.61 -24.27
N PRO A 2 -11.91 -6.81 -24.49
CA PRO A 2 -12.87 -7.39 -23.56
C PRO A 2 -12.21 -7.64 -22.20
N VAL A 3 -12.89 -7.28 -21.11
CA VAL A 3 -12.40 -7.52 -19.74
C VAL A 3 -12.28 -9.03 -19.51
N ASN A 4 -11.09 -9.50 -19.13
CA ASN A 4 -10.87 -10.88 -18.76
C ASN A 4 -11.38 -11.13 -17.33
N ILE A 5 -12.67 -11.46 -17.21
CA ILE A 5 -13.34 -11.70 -15.92
C ILE A 5 -12.75 -12.92 -15.19
N ALA A 6 -12.24 -13.92 -15.92
CA ALA A 6 -11.63 -15.11 -15.32
C ALA A 6 -10.34 -14.75 -14.55
N ALA A 7 -9.51 -13.87 -15.10
CA ALA A 7 -8.31 -13.36 -14.43
C ALA A 7 -8.66 -12.53 -13.18
N LEU A 8 -9.72 -11.73 -13.23
CA LEU A 8 -10.17 -10.95 -12.05
C LEU A 8 -10.67 -11.87 -10.92
N LYS A 9 -11.38 -12.94 -11.26
CA LYS A 9 -11.91 -13.91 -10.29
C LYS A 9 -10.80 -14.63 -9.51
N THR A 10 -9.67 -14.93 -10.14
CA THR A 10 -8.53 -15.58 -9.47
C THR A 10 -7.64 -14.56 -8.75
N PHE A 11 -7.52 -13.34 -9.31
CA PHE A 11 -6.72 -12.26 -8.75
C PHE A 11 -7.24 -11.79 -7.38
N ALA A 12 -8.53 -11.48 -7.24
CA ALA A 12 -9.08 -10.94 -6.00
C ALA A 12 -8.81 -11.81 -4.75
N PRO A 13 -9.10 -13.14 -4.75
CA PRO A 13 -8.81 -13.99 -3.61
C PRO A 13 -7.30 -14.20 -3.39
N ALA A 14 -6.49 -14.23 -4.46
CA ALA A 14 -5.03 -14.32 -4.33
C ALA A 14 -4.44 -13.08 -3.66
N MET A 15 -4.84 -11.88 -4.09
CA MET A 15 -4.42 -10.61 -3.51
C MET A 15 -4.86 -10.46 -2.06
N ARG A 16 -6.08 -10.89 -1.73
CA ARG A 16 -6.56 -10.86 -0.34
C ARG A 16 -5.64 -11.68 0.58
N ARG A 17 -5.29 -12.91 0.18
CA ARG A 17 -4.36 -13.76 0.96
C ARG A 17 -2.99 -13.10 1.10
N GLN A 18 -2.43 -12.59 0.01
CA GLN A 18 -1.12 -11.92 0.04
C GLN A 18 -1.11 -10.69 0.95
N LEU A 19 -2.17 -9.88 0.94
CA LEU A 19 -2.28 -8.70 1.80
C LEU A 19 -2.40 -9.08 3.27
N ILE A 20 -3.24 -10.08 3.60
CA ILE A 20 -3.36 -10.59 4.98
C ILE A 20 -2.01 -11.09 5.48
N GLU A 21 -1.28 -11.87 4.67
CA GLU A 21 0.05 -12.37 5.03
C GLU A 21 1.07 -11.24 5.21
N ALA A 22 1.08 -10.25 4.31
CA ALA A 22 2.01 -9.12 4.38
C ALA A 22 1.75 -8.23 5.61
N VAL A 23 0.47 -7.94 5.89
CA VAL A 23 0.05 -7.20 7.09
C VAL A 23 0.38 -8.00 8.34
N GLY A 24 0.16 -9.33 8.34
CA GLY A 24 0.51 -10.22 9.44
C GLY A 24 2.00 -10.16 9.78
N ARG A 25 2.88 -10.32 8.77
CA ARG A 25 4.33 -10.20 8.96
C ARG A 25 4.73 -8.84 9.53
N LYS A 26 4.12 -7.76 9.05
CA LYS A 26 4.39 -6.41 9.55
C LYS A 26 3.91 -6.23 10.99
N LEU A 27 2.73 -6.76 11.34
CA LEU A 27 2.21 -6.75 12.69
C LEU A 27 3.15 -7.50 13.64
N ASP A 28 3.57 -8.71 13.26
CA ASP A 28 4.50 -9.49 14.08
C ASP A 28 5.82 -8.76 14.28
N LEU A 29 6.37 -8.15 13.23
CA LEU A 29 7.56 -7.32 13.33
C LEU A 29 7.38 -6.18 14.33
N LEU A 30 6.28 -5.43 14.25
CA LEU A 30 6.02 -4.29 15.16
C LEU A 30 5.85 -4.71 16.62
N LEU A 31 5.28 -5.89 16.86
CA LEU A 31 5.01 -6.38 18.21
C LEU A 31 6.23 -7.00 18.88
N HIS A 32 7.12 -7.63 18.11
CA HIS A 32 8.28 -8.37 18.62
C HIS A 32 9.60 -7.59 18.50
N GLN A 33 9.72 -6.63 17.57
CA GLN A 33 10.91 -5.80 17.43
C GLN A 33 10.69 -4.42 18.03
N ALA A 34 11.40 -4.16 19.14
CA ALA A 34 11.47 -2.85 19.74
C ALA A 34 12.53 -1.99 19.03
N SER A 35 12.10 -1.07 18.19
CA SER A 35 12.92 0.01 17.64
C SER A 35 12.83 1.24 18.56
N ALA A 36 13.83 2.12 18.52
CA ALA A 36 13.84 3.33 19.36
C ALA A 36 12.57 4.20 19.20
N ASP A 37 11.97 4.20 18.01
CA ASP A 37 10.76 4.94 17.69
C ASP A 37 9.48 4.22 18.17
N THR A 38 9.51 2.89 18.28
CA THR A 38 8.37 2.10 18.80
C THR A 38 8.27 2.14 20.33
N LEU A 39 9.40 2.37 21.00
CA LEU A 39 9.48 2.50 22.46
C LEU A 39 9.15 3.91 22.98
N THR A 40 9.11 4.93 22.11
CA THR A 40 8.91 6.32 22.50
C THR A 40 7.63 6.89 21.89
N THR A 41 7.64 7.25 20.60
CA THR A 41 6.54 7.94 19.92
C THR A 41 5.34 7.03 19.66
N ALA A 42 5.58 5.77 19.29
CA ALA A 42 4.53 4.83 18.91
C ALA A 42 4.11 3.86 20.03
N ALA A 43 4.56 4.07 21.26
CA ALA A 43 4.30 3.16 22.38
C ALA A 43 2.78 2.98 22.67
N GLY A 44 2.01 4.06 22.66
CA GLY A 44 0.55 4.02 22.86
C GLY A 44 -0.19 3.23 21.78
N PRO A 45 -0.05 3.58 20.49
CA PRO A 45 -0.65 2.84 19.39
C PRO A 45 -0.27 1.36 19.33
N ILE A 46 0.96 1.00 19.72
CA ILE A 46 1.42 -0.40 19.73
C ILE A 46 0.73 -1.20 20.83
N GLU A 47 0.49 -0.58 21.99
CA GLU A 47 -0.24 -1.26 23.07
C GLU A 47 -1.72 -1.47 22.71
N GLU A 48 -2.36 -0.50 22.05
CA GLU A 48 -3.71 -0.68 21.49
C GLU A 48 -3.75 -1.83 20.47
N LEU A 49 -2.74 -1.90 19.58
CA LEU A 49 -2.61 -3.01 18.62
C LEU A 49 -2.44 -4.36 19.30
N ARG A 50 -1.71 -4.45 20.43
CA ARG A 50 -1.60 -5.68 21.23
C ARG A 50 -2.95 -6.12 21.79
N GLN A 51 -3.73 -5.19 22.33
CA GLN A 51 -5.06 -5.48 22.87
C GLN A 51 -6.01 -5.96 21.78
N GLN A 52 -6.04 -5.27 20.64
CA GLN A 52 -6.85 -5.66 19.49
C GLN A 52 -6.45 -7.03 18.93
N GLN A 53 -5.15 -7.31 18.85
CA GLN A 53 -4.65 -8.62 18.42
C GLN A 53 -5.07 -9.73 19.40
N ALA A 54 -4.99 -9.48 20.71
CA ALA A 54 -5.37 -10.44 21.74
C ALA A 54 -6.87 -10.78 21.69
N HIS A 55 -7.71 -9.80 21.31
CA HIS A 55 -9.14 -10.02 21.14
C HIS A 55 -9.47 -10.83 19.87
N ASN A 56 -9.04 -10.35 18.70
CA ASN A 56 -9.29 -11.03 17.43
C ASN A 56 -8.26 -10.65 16.36
N ARG A 57 -7.14 -11.37 16.37
CA ARG A 57 -6.06 -11.19 15.39
C ARG A 57 -6.55 -11.32 13.94
N GLN A 58 -7.41 -12.29 13.64
CA GLN A 58 -7.82 -12.53 12.27
C GLN A 58 -8.66 -11.38 11.72
N GLU A 59 -9.62 -10.89 12.51
CA GLU A 59 -10.43 -9.74 12.15
C GLU A 59 -9.59 -8.47 11.96
N LEU A 60 -8.63 -8.20 12.87
CA LEU A 60 -7.70 -7.08 12.75
C LEU A 60 -6.93 -7.14 11.41
N LEU A 61 -6.39 -8.32 11.07
CA LEU A 61 -5.66 -8.50 9.81
C LEU A 61 -6.56 -8.28 8.60
N GLU A 62 -7.80 -8.76 8.63
CA GLU A 62 -8.75 -8.57 7.54
C GLU A 62 -9.15 -7.11 7.35
N GLN A 63 -9.43 -6.38 8.43
CA GLN A 63 -9.79 -4.96 8.38
C GLN A 63 -8.64 -4.11 7.81
N VAL A 64 -7.41 -4.35 8.29
CA VAL A 64 -6.22 -3.63 7.83
C VAL A 64 -5.88 -4.02 6.39
N ALA A 65 -5.96 -5.30 6.02
CA ALA A 65 -5.74 -5.75 4.64
C ALA A 65 -6.76 -5.15 3.67
N SER A 66 -8.04 -5.09 4.06
CA SER A 66 -9.10 -4.45 3.27
C SER A 66 -8.85 -2.95 3.07
N SER A 67 -8.41 -2.25 4.14
CA SER A 67 -8.04 -0.84 4.06
C SER A 67 -6.88 -0.60 3.09
N TRP A 68 -5.84 -1.45 3.12
CA TRP A 68 -4.73 -1.38 2.17
C TRP A 68 -5.15 -1.72 0.75
N PHE A 69 -5.98 -2.75 0.56
CA PHE A 69 -6.53 -3.10 -0.75
C PHE A 69 -7.26 -1.91 -1.36
N ASN A 70 -8.16 -1.28 -0.60
CA ASN A 70 -8.92 -0.13 -1.08
C ASN A 70 -8.01 1.05 -1.43
N ARG A 71 -7.01 1.37 -0.60
CA ARG A 71 -6.05 2.44 -0.88
C ARG A 71 -5.25 2.18 -2.16
N LEU A 72 -4.75 0.95 -2.36
CA LEU A 72 -4.01 0.57 -3.56
C LEU A 72 -4.91 0.57 -4.81
N ALA A 73 -6.15 0.10 -4.68
CA ALA A 73 -7.13 0.14 -5.76
C ALA A 73 -7.47 1.59 -6.16
N ALA A 74 -7.66 2.47 -5.18
CA ALA A 74 -7.90 3.90 -5.40
C ALA A 74 -6.70 4.57 -6.10
N LEU A 75 -5.47 4.33 -5.63
CA LEU A 75 -4.26 4.84 -6.28
C LEU A 75 -4.14 4.35 -7.74
N ARG A 76 -4.38 3.07 -7.98
CA ARG A 76 -4.35 2.50 -9.34
C ARG A 76 -5.44 3.08 -10.24
N TYR A 77 -6.60 3.41 -9.67
CA TYR A 77 -7.68 4.07 -10.39
C TYR A 77 -7.35 5.53 -10.72
N LEU A 78 -6.70 6.25 -9.81
CA LEU A 78 -6.18 7.60 -10.06
C LEU A 78 -5.09 7.59 -11.14
N ASP A 79 -4.16 6.65 -11.09
CA ASP A 79 -3.11 6.46 -12.10
C ASP A 79 -3.69 6.21 -13.50
N ALA A 80 -4.70 5.34 -13.59
CA ALA A 80 -5.33 5.01 -14.87
C ALA A 80 -6.01 6.22 -15.52
N ARG A 81 -6.37 7.24 -14.74
CA ARG A 81 -7.05 8.46 -15.19
C ARG A 81 -6.17 9.70 -15.16
N LEU A 82 -4.92 9.59 -14.71
CA LEU A 82 -4.02 10.72 -14.47
C LEU A 82 -4.64 11.80 -13.56
N TRP A 83 -5.37 11.36 -12.53
CA TRP A 83 -6.06 12.26 -11.60
C TRP A 83 -5.23 12.64 -10.37
N HIS A 84 -3.96 12.28 -10.35
CA HIS A 84 -3.04 12.79 -9.35
C HIS A 84 -2.83 14.31 -9.56
N PRO A 85 -2.69 15.10 -8.49
CA PRO A 85 -2.42 16.55 -8.61
C PRO A 85 -1.21 16.86 -9.51
N SER A 86 -0.19 16.01 -9.44
CA SER A 86 1.04 16.09 -10.22
C SER A 86 0.92 15.60 -11.66
N SER A 87 -0.25 15.07 -12.05
CA SER A 87 -0.51 14.35 -13.30
C SER A 87 0.43 13.15 -13.58
N ALA A 88 1.22 12.72 -12.58
CA ALA A 88 2.14 11.60 -12.69
C ALA A 88 1.53 10.32 -12.11
N ARG A 89 1.83 9.17 -12.72
CA ARG A 89 1.45 7.87 -12.19
C ARG A 89 2.33 7.46 -11.02
N VAL A 90 1.71 7.14 -9.90
CA VAL A 90 2.37 6.78 -8.64
C VAL A 90 2.75 5.29 -8.60
N LEU A 91 1.83 4.41 -9.00
CA LEU A 91 2.04 2.96 -9.00
C LEU A 91 2.30 2.41 -10.42
N MET A 92 1.71 3.03 -11.43
CA MET A 92 1.79 2.57 -12.82
C MET A 92 3.03 3.09 -13.54
N LEU A 93 3.44 2.31 -14.55
CA LEU A 93 4.48 2.66 -15.50
C LEU A 93 3.99 3.78 -16.44
N GLN A 94 4.91 4.60 -16.97
CA GLN A 94 4.56 5.55 -18.02
C GLN A 94 4.26 4.80 -19.34
N THR A 95 5.12 3.84 -19.69
CA THR A 95 5.01 2.98 -20.87
C THR A 95 5.22 1.51 -20.50
N GLU A 96 4.69 0.58 -21.30
CA GLU A 96 4.82 -0.88 -21.04
C GLU A 96 6.26 -1.40 -21.12
N SER A 97 7.18 -0.65 -21.74
CA SER A 97 8.60 -0.95 -21.82
C SER A 97 9.38 -0.64 -20.54
N GLU A 98 8.78 0.08 -19.59
CA GLU A 98 9.42 0.46 -18.35
C GLU A 98 9.23 -0.59 -17.25
N ILE A 99 10.17 -0.61 -16.29
CA ILE A 99 10.14 -1.52 -15.14
C ILE A 99 9.89 -0.81 -13.81
N GLN A 100 9.84 0.53 -13.83
CA GLN A 100 9.70 1.36 -12.63
C GLN A 100 8.50 2.31 -12.77
N PRO A 101 7.80 2.62 -11.66
CA PRO A 101 6.75 3.63 -11.66
C PRO A 101 7.21 4.98 -12.21
N GLU A 102 6.30 5.70 -12.85
CA GLU A 102 6.57 7.01 -13.47
C GLU A 102 7.07 8.02 -12.43
N VAL A 103 6.49 8.05 -11.23
CA VAL A 103 6.95 8.94 -10.14
C VAL A 103 8.43 8.74 -9.78
N LEU A 104 8.92 7.49 -9.77
CA LEU A 104 10.34 7.20 -9.50
C LEU A 104 11.24 7.63 -10.65
N LYS A 105 10.72 7.62 -11.89
CA LYS A 105 11.45 8.13 -13.05
C LYS A 105 11.61 9.64 -12.98
N LEU A 106 10.54 10.37 -12.68
CA LEU A 106 10.55 11.82 -12.52
C LEU A 106 11.47 12.28 -11.38
N LEU A 107 11.45 11.55 -10.26
CA LEU A 107 12.38 11.77 -9.15
C LEU A 107 13.84 11.63 -9.61
N ARG A 108 14.17 10.55 -10.33
CA ARG A 108 15.55 10.30 -10.80
C ARG A 108 16.01 11.27 -11.87
N SER A 109 15.11 11.77 -12.71
CA SER A 109 15.44 12.76 -13.75
C SER A 109 15.47 14.20 -13.23
N GLY A 110 15.10 14.43 -11.96
CA GLY A 110 14.96 15.78 -11.39
C GLY A 110 13.80 16.58 -11.99
N SER A 111 12.91 15.94 -12.75
CA SER A 111 11.79 16.58 -13.46
C SER A 111 10.51 16.48 -12.64
N LEU A 112 10.60 16.79 -11.34
CA LEU A 112 9.44 16.71 -10.45
C LEU A 112 8.46 17.85 -10.73
N PRO A 113 7.16 17.54 -10.92
CA PRO A 113 6.09 18.53 -10.92
C PRO A 113 6.15 19.37 -9.65
N ALA A 114 5.74 20.64 -9.74
CA ALA A 114 5.79 21.58 -8.61
C ALA A 114 5.04 21.05 -7.39
N GLU A 115 3.96 20.28 -7.61
CA GLU A 115 3.12 19.67 -6.58
C GLU A 115 3.82 18.53 -5.81
N LEU A 116 4.94 18.01 -6.31
CA LEU A 116 5.73 16.93 -5.69
C LEU A 116 7.07 17.42 -5.13
N GLN A 117 7.36 18.72 -5.19
CA GLN A 117 8.58 19.26 -4.63
C GLN A 117 8.47 19.37 -3.11
N PRO A 118 9.55 19.08 -2.35
CA PRO A 118 9.56 19.25 -0.91
C PRO A 118 9.35 20.73 -0.56
N HIS A 119 8.49 20.98 0.44
CA HIS A 119 8.29 22.30 1.05
C HIS A 119 9.33 22.60 2.13
#